data_AF-A0A535CCM6-F1
#
_entry.id   AF-A0A535CCM6-F1
#
_cell.length_a   1.000
_cell.length_b   1.000
_cell.length_c   1.000
_cell.angle_alpha   90.00
_cell.angle_beta   90.00
_cell.angle_gamma   90.00
#
_symmetry.space_group_name_H-M   'P 1'
#
loop_
_entity.id
_entity.type
_entity.pdbx_description
1 polymer ?
#
loop_
_entity_poly.entity_id
_entity_poly.type
_entity_poly.pdbx_seq_one_letter_code
_entity_poly.pdbx_strand_id
1 'polypeptide(L)'
;MTDRPKILVTQKVPDPAYPPLEAIGDVEANMEEGSIWPYEELLQRGTGHDYIYSLLTDNIDARFLEACAASTPRLKMVANMAVGFNNID
;
A
#
# COMPACT_ATOMS: atom_id res chain seq x y z
N MET A 1 15.02 16.94 -9.65
CA MET A 1 14.97 16.41 -8.28
C MET A 1 14.23 15.10 -8.39
N THR A 2 14.89 13.98 -8.12
CA THR A 2 14.22 12.67 -8.16
C THR A 2 13.46 12.57 -6.84
N ASP A 3 12.14 12.81 -6.88
CA ASP A 3 11.30 12.74 -5.70
C ASP A 3 11.35 11.31 -5.13
N ARG A 4 11.43 11.19 -3.81
CA ARG A 4 11.43 9.87 -3.16
C ARG A 4 10.03 9.25 -3.36
N PRO A 5 9.94 7.96 -3.71
CA PRO A 5 8.64 7.34 -3.96
C PRO A 5 7.84 7.25 -2.66
N LYS A 6 6.52 7.45 -2.75
CA LYS A 6 5.60 7.29 -1.63
C LYS A 6 5.16 5.83 -1.48
N ILE A 7 5.29 5.30 -0.27
CA ILE A 7 4.96 3.91 0.07
C ILE A 7 3.85 3.90 1.11
N LEU A 8 2.71 3.28 0.81
CA LEU A 8 1.67 3.01 1.80
C LEU A 8 1.83 1.60 2.36
N VAL A 9 1.86 1.45 3.68
CA VAL A 9 1.76 0.16 4.39
C VAL A 9 0.38 0.11 5.05
N THR A 10 -0.49 -0.79 4.57
CA THR A 10 -1.93 -0.78 4.89
C THR A 10 -2.25 -1.22 6.32
N GLN A 11 -1.35 -2.00 6.94
CA GLN A 11 -1.49 -2.54 8.29
C GLN A 11 -0.13 -2.63 8.98
N LYS A 12 -0.11 -2.71 10.31
CA LYS A 12 1.14 -2.89 11.06
C LYS A 12 1.78 -4.22 10.69
N VAL A 13 3.04 -4.16 10.26
CA VAL A 13 3.87 -5.32 9.94
C VAL A 13 5.03 -5.44 10.94
N PRO A 14 5.80 -6.55 10.95
CA PRO A 14 6.95 -6.66 11.85
C PRO A 14 7.94 -5.50 11.66
N ASP A 15 8.41 -4.93 12.77
CA ASP A 15 9.32 -3.78 12.79
C ASP A 15 10.53 -3.87 11.83
N PRO A 16 11.14 -5.05 11.61
CA PRO A 16 12.25 -5.18 10.64
C PRO A 16 11.90 -4.84 9.19
N ALA A 17 10.62 -4.75 8.83
CA ALA A 17 10.18 -4.40 7.49
C ALA A 17 10.30 -2.90 7.18
N TYR A 18 10.25 -2.01 8.18
CA TYR A 18 10.23 -0.56 7.94
C TYR A 18 11.58 0.01 7.47
N PRO A 19 12.73 -0.31 8.10
CA PRO A 19 14.02 0.24 7.65
C PRO A 19 14.34 0.04 6.15
N PRO A 20 14.12 -1.14 5.53
CA PRO A 20 14.34 -1.29 4.10
C PRO A 20 13.32 -0.51 3.25
N LEU A 21 12.07 -0.35 3.70
CA LEU A 21 11.07 0.48 3.01
C LEU A 21 11.45 1.97 3.07
N GLU A 22 11.85 2.45 4.25
CA GLU A 22 12.33 3.82 4.48
C GLU A 22 13.66 4.11 3.75
N ALA A 23 14.47 3.09 3.47
CA ALA A 23 15.64 3.26 2.61
C ALA A 23 15.25 3.53 1.15
N ILE A 24 14.10 3.01 0.69
CA ILE A 24 13.59 3.15 -0.68
C ILE A 24 12.82 4.46 -0.86
N GLY A 25 11.93 4.80 0.07
CA GLY A 25 10.94 5.86 -0.11
C GLY A 25 10.41 6.47 1.19
N ASP A 26 9.40 7.31 1.04
CA ASP A 26 8.72 7.95 2.15
C ASP A 26 7.53 7.06 2.55
N VAL A 27 7.57 6.53 3.78
CA VAL A 27 6.63 5.52 4.26
C VAL A 27 5.50 6.18 5.04
N GLU A 28 4.27 5.97 4.56
CA GLU A 28 3.04 6.16 5.33
C GLU A 28 2.55 4.79 5.78
N ALA A 29 2.41 4.57 7.08
CA ALA A 29 2.05 3.27 7.63
C ALA A 29 0.88 3.35 8.60
N ASN A 30 -0.06 2.41 8.45
CA ASN A 30 -1.02 2.11 9.50
C ASN A 30 -0.32 1.40 10.66
N MET A 31 -0.02 2.14 11.73
CA MET A 31 0.69 1.60 12.90
C MET A 31 -0.25 1.04 13.97
N GLU A 32 -1.56 1.11 13.76
CA GLU A 32 -2.54 0.57 14.70
C GLU A 32 -2.65 -0.95 14.54
N GLU A 33 -2.36 -1.67 15.63
CA GLU A 33 -2.31 -3.13 15.61
C GLU A 33 -3.69 -3.75 15.45
N GLY A 34 -3.85 -4.62 14.44
CA GLY A 34 -5.13 -5.25 14.10
C GLY A 34 -6.15 -4.33 13.40
N SER A 35 -5.77 -3.08 13.08
CA SER A 35 -6.63 -2.13 12.37
C SER A 35 -6.66 -2.46 10.88
N ILE A 36 -7.84 -2.87 10.39
CA ILE A 36 -8.09 -3.16 8.97
C ILE A 36 -9.07 -2.11 8.45
N TRP A 37 -8.68 -1.37 7.42
CA TRP A 37 -9.53 -0.36 6.83
C TRP A 37 -10.67 -0.97 6.01
N PRO A 38 -11.89 -0.42 6.09
CA PRO A 38 -12.93 -0.70 5.11
C PRO A 38 -12.47 -0.36 3.69
N TYR A 39 -13.03 -1.03 2.69
CA TYR A 39 -12.63 -0.88 1.29
C TYR A 39 -12.61 0.58 0.81
N GLU A 40 -13.62 1.39 1.15
CA GLU A 40 -13.67 2.79 0.72
C GLU A 40 -12.58 3.65 1.39
N GLU A 41 -12.17 3.33 2.62
CA GLU A 41 -11.05 3.99 3.28
C GLU A 41 -9.70 3.53 2.69
N LEU A 42 -9.55 2.23 2.42
CA LEU A 42 -8.39 1.69 1.71
C LEU A 42 -8.24 2.37 0.34
N LEU A 43 -9.33 2.50 -0.42
CA LEU A 43 -9.35 3.18 -1.72
C LEU A 43 -8.91 4.64 -1.60
N GLN A 44 -9.46 5.37 -0.64
CA GLN A 44 -9.10 6.77 -0.41
C GLN A 44 -7.62 6.93 -0.07
N ARG A 45 -7.11 6.13 0.88
CA ARG A 45 -5.71 6.19 1.34
C ARG A 45 -4.72 5.67 0.31
N GLY A 46 -5.11 4.66 -0.47
CA GLY A 46 -4.26 4.05 -1.50
C GLY A 46 -3.88 5.02 -2.61
N THR A 47 -4.80 5.89 -3.02
CA THR A 47 -4.50 6.90 -4.05
C THR A 47 -3.38 7.85 -3.63
N GLY A 48 -2.57 8.30 -4.60
CA GLY A 48 -1.46 9.22 -4.32
C GLY A 48 -0.19 8.55 -3.78
N HIS A 49 -0.04 7.25 -3.99
CA HIS A 49 1.16 6.49 -3.65
C HIS A 49 1.80 5.83 -4.89
N ASP A 50 3.13 5.76 -4.90
CA ASP A 50 3.88 5.04 -5.92
C ASP A 50 3.81 3.53 -5.68
N TYR A 51 3.82 3.13 -4.41
CA TYR A 51 3.88 1.74 -3.98
C TYR A 51 2.90 1.48 -2.85
N ILE A 52 2.28 0.29 -2.86
CA ILE A 52 1.42 -0.18 -1.78
C ILE A 52 1.95 -1.52 -1.28
N TYR A 53 2.08 -1.63 0.04
CA TYR A 53 2.44 -2.84 0.76
C TYR A 53 1.20 -3.34 1.51
N SER A 54 0.52 -4.33 0.93
CA SER A 54 -0.75 -4.88 1.39
C SER A 54 -0.59 -6.19 2.16
N LEU A 55 -1.67 -6.59 2.83
CA LEU A 55 -1.85 -7.89 3.46
C LEU A 55 -3.09 -8.60 2.89
N LEU A 56 -3.29 -9.87 3.27
CA LEU A 56 -4.37 -10.72 2.74
C LEU A 56 -5.79 -10.17 2.92
N THR A 57 -6.01 -9.29 3.89
CA THR A 57 -7.35 -8.75 4.19
C THR A 57 -7.68 -7.51 3.37
N ASP A 58 -6.71 -6.94 2.65
CA ASP A 58 -6.93 -5.81 1.76
C ASP A 58 -7.49 -6.30 0.42
N ASN A 59 -8.64 -5.79 0.01
CA ASN A 59 -9.22 -6.09 -1.31
C ASN A 59 -8.65 -5.12 -2.37
N ILE A 60 -7.69 -5.59 -3.16
CA ILE A 60 -6.99 -4.86 -4.21
C ILE A 60 -7.61 -5.25 -5.56
N ASP A 61 -8.84 -4.82 -5.79
CA ASP A 61 -9.57 -5.12 -7.03
C ASP A 61 -9.23 -4.16 -8.19
N ALA A 62 -9.76 -4.45 -9.37
CA ALA A 62 -9.58 -3.60 -10.55
C ALA A 62 -9.97 -2.12 -10.30
N ARG A 63 -11.04 -1.85 -9.54
CA ARG A 63 -11.46 -0.47 -9.22
C ARG A 63 -10.40 0.24 -8.38
N PHE A 64 -9.82 -0.45 -7.41
CA PHE A 64 -8.72 0.08 -6.61
C PHE A 64 -7.49 0.39 -7.47
N LEU A 65 -7.09 -0.55 -8.32
CA LEU A 65 -5.94 -0.39 -9.21
C LEU A 65 -6.15 0.76 -10.21
N GLU A 66 -7.33 0.88 -10.81
CA GLU A 66 -7.70 1.97 -11.72
C GLU A 66 -7.66 3.33 -11.03
N ALA A 67 -8.22 3.45 -9.83
CA ALA A 67 -8.21 4.68 -9.05
C ALA A 67 -6.77 5.12 -8.71
N CYS A 68 -5.93 4.17 -8.26
CA CYS A 68 -4.55 4.45 -7.94
C CYS A 68 -3.72 4.77 -9.20
N ALA A 69 -4.02 4.12 -10.33
CA ALA A 69 -3.38 4.40 -11.61
C ALA A 69 -3.73 5.79 -12.19
N ALA A 70 -4.94 6.28 -11.91
CA ALA A 70 -5.41 7.61 -12.29
C ALA A 70 -4.95 8.73 -11.35
N SER A 71 -4.39 8.39 -10.18
CA SER A 71 -3.90 9.35 -9.19
C SER A 71 -2.48 9.85 -9.47
N THR A 72 -2.05 10.92 -8.80
CA THR A 72 -0.67 11.42 -8.85
C THR A 72 -0.09 11.46 -7.43
N PRO A 73 1.03 10.75 -7.15
CA PRO A 73 1.74 9.83 -8.05
C PRO A 73 0.88 8.64 -8.50
N ARG A 74 1.19 8.12 -9.70
CA ARG A 74 0.56 6.93 -10.27
C ARG A 74 1.15 5.68 -9.61
N LEU A 75 0.30 4.76 -9.18
CA LEU A 75 0.71 3.46 -8.65
C LEU A 75 1.58 2.67 -9.65
N LYS A 76 2.71 2.18 -9.17
CA LYS A 76 3.72 1.43 -9.95
C LYS A 76 3.80 -0.05 -9.55
N MET A 77 3.53 -0.37 -8.28
CA MET A 77 3.64 -1.74 -7.76
C MET A 77 2.80 -1.93 -6.50
N VAL A 78 2.18 -3.10 -6.39
CA VAL A 78 1.61 -3.63 -5.15
C VAL A 78 2.49 -4.79 -4.68
N ALA A 79 3.02 -4.71 -3.46
CA ALA A 79 3.70 -5.79 -2.78
C ALA A 79 2.76 -6.37 -1.72
N ASN A 80 2.67 -7.69 -1.62
CA ASN A 80 1.77 -8.35 -0.69
C ASN A 80 2.56 -9.17 0.33
N MET A 81 2.31 -8.98 1.62
CA MET A 81 2.88 -9.81 2.68
C MET A 81 2.07 -11.10 2.86
N ALA A 82 2.10 -11.94 1.83
CA ALA A 82 1.37 -13.20 1.81
C ALA A 82 1.95 -14.18 0.80
N VAL A 83 1.62 -15.46 0.97
CA VAL A 83 1.92 -16.49 -0.04
C VAL A 83 0.90 -16.46 -1.18
N GLY A 84 -0.37 -16.23 -0.86
CA GLY A 84 -1.46 -16.12 -1.84
C GLY A 84 -1.69 -14.69 -2.30
N PHE A 85 -2.32 -14.53 -3.46
CA PHE A 85 -2.67 -13.24 -4.06
C PHE A 85 -4.13 -13.18 -4.51
N ASN A 86 -5.00 -14.03 -3.94
CA ASN A 86 -6.43 -14.04 -4.29
C ASN A 86 -7.16 -12.73 -3.97
N ASN A 87 -6.53 -11.86 -3.18
CA ASN A 87 -7.03 -10.53 -2.83
C ASN A 87 -6.57 -9.43 -3.79
N ILE A 88 -5.90 -9.79 -4.89
CA ILE A 88 -5.36 -8.87 -5.91
C ILE A 88 -5.80 -9.35 -7.31
N ASP A 89 -6.38 -8.45 -8.09
CA ASP A 89 -6.72 -8.66 -9.52
C ASP A 89 -5.51 -8.45 -10.46
#